data_AF-A0A0K1Q654-F1
#
_entry.id   AF-A0A0K1Q654-F1
#
_cell.length_a   1.000
_cell.length_b   1.000
_cell.length_c   1.000
_cell.angle_alpha   90.00
_cell.angle_beta   90.00
_cell.angle_gamma   90.00
#
_symmetry.space_group_name_H-M   'P 1'
#
loop_
_entity.id
_entity.type
_entity.pdbx_description
1 polymer ?
#
loop_
_entity_poly.entity_id
_entity_poly.type
_entity_poly.pdbx_seq_one_letter_code
_entity_poly.pdbx_strand_id
1 'polypeptide(L)'
;MPDAAPSSTPSPPGSSSAAPEAKSAPEAIRELPAKYAGAARTAKPIGHTSVVFKLELTNGAKAVFKPASRRGPLRYKGEIAAYRLASALGLVNVPPAFARTFDRAELLGALGGETSPGGELLKSEATGSDSKSKGSLVGWIDKLEFLPLEAEPLRSRWHGWLAKGNAIPDEPFDADAGSPLATRDLAAQTSTLVAFDYLTGNWDRWSGANVGFDRGKGLLLFVDNDGAFFENPPKDALARNTRILESVDRFSRGFIEHVRNLDERALAIAIADETPGAPLLSQKVLRTVLERRKELLRVVDAKIAANGEAETLFFP
;
A
#
# COMPACT_ATOMS: atom_id res chain seq x y z
N MET A 1 60.80 51.92 6.75
CA MET A 1 59.69 51.24 6.06
C MET A 1 59.54 49.87 6.71
N PRO A 2 58.51 49.65 7.54
CA PRO A 2 58.32 48.38 8.23
C PRO A 2 57.26 47.51 7.55
N ASP A 3 57.48 46.20 7.69
CA ASP A 3 56.73 45.07 7.14
C ASP A 3 55.22 45.10 7.42
N ALA A 4 54.45 44.76 6.38
CA ALA A 4 53.02 44.52 6.46
C ALA A 4 52.75 43.07 6.93
N ALA A 5 52.06 42.92 8.05
CA ALA A 5 51.55 41.65 8.55
C ALA A 5 50.32 41.18 7.72
N PRO A 6 50.15 39.88 7.46
CA PRO A 6 48.95 39.36 6.81
C PRO A 6 47.78 39.21 7.78
N SER A 7 46.62 39.69 7.34
CA SER A 7 45.31 39.59 7.99
C SER A 7 44.76 38.16 7.93
N SER A 8 44.41 37.59 9.08
CA SER A 8 43.70 36.31 9.20
C SER A 8 42.20 36.55 9.38
N THR A 9 41.40 36.17 8.39
CA THR A 9 39.93 36.08 8.50
C THR A 9 39.51 34.77 9.18
N PRO A 10 38.59 34.80 10.17
CA PRO A 10 38.07 33.58 10.78
C PRO A 10 36.94 32.97 9.93
N SER A 11 37.02 31.66 9.69
CA SER A 11 35.96 30.85 9.07
C SER A 11 34.79 30.61 10.02
N PRO A 12 33.54 30.50 9.52
CA PRO A 12 32.38 30.24 10.36
C PRO A 12 32.30 28.75 10.79
N PRO A 13 31.68 28.45 11.94
CA PRO A 13 31.54 27.08 12.42
C PRO A 13 30.54 26.31 11.56
N GLY A 14 31.01 25.23 10.94
CA GLY A 14 30.19 24.26 10.23
C GLY A 14 29.32 23.48 11.20
N SER A 15 28.03 23.83 11.26
CA SER A 15 27.00 23.00 11.87
C SER A 15 26.66 21.86 10.91
N SER A 16 27.29 20.70 11.12
CA SER A 16 26.87 19.44 10.49
C SER A 16 25.72 18.87 11.30
N SER A 17 24.50 19.23 10.93
CA SER A 17 23.30 18.50 11.34
C SER A 17 23.26 17.21 10.52
N ALA A 18 23.68 16.10 11.14
CA ALA A 18 23.54 14.79 10.55
C ALA A 18 22.05 14.47 10.42
N ALA A 19 21.58 14.28 9.18
CA ALA A 19 20.25 13.78 8.90
C ALA A 19 20.06 12.41 9.60
N PRO A 20 18.89 12.14 10.21
CA PRO A 20 18.64 10.86 10.84
C PRO A 20 18.80 9.72 9.80
N GLU A 21 19.55 8.69 10.16
CA GLU A 21 19.71 7.49 9.33
C GLU A 21 18.33 6.92 9.00
N ALA A 22 18.02 6.87 7.70
CA ALA A 22 16.84 6.18 7.20
C ALA A 22 16.91 4.72 7.65
N LYS A 23 16.06 4.33 8.60
CA LYS A 23 15.92 2.93 9.02
C LYS A 23 15.52 2.14 7.78
N SER A 24 16.39 1.22 7.36
CA SER A 24 16.05 0.29 6.30
C SER A 24 14.80 -0.48 6.69
N ALA A 25 13.90 -0.67 5.73
CA ALA A 25 12.82 -1.62 5.93
C ALA A 25 13.47 -2.99 6.26
N PRO A 26 13.06 -3.68 7.34
CA PRO A 26 13.77 -4.88 7.79
C PRO A 26 13.86 -5.89 6.65
N GLU A 27 15.02 -6.50 6.41
CA GLU A 27 15.19 -7.52 5.36
C GLU A 27 14.12 -8.63 5.45
N ALA A 28 13.68 -8.92 6.67
CA ALA A 28 12.57 -9.82 7.00
C ALA A 28 11.22 -9.50 6.32
N ILE A 29 10.92 -8.25 5.94
CA ILE A 29 9.67 -7.94 5.21
C ILE A 29 9.72 -8.34 3.74
N ARG A 30 10.93 -8.60 3.21
CA ARG A 30 11.15 -8.96 1.81
C ARG A 30 11.20 -10.46 1.62
N GLU A 31 11.69 -11.18 2.62
CA GLU A 31 11.81 -12.62 2.61
C GLU A 31 10.44 -13.29 2.69
N LEU A 32 10.23 -14.30 1.85
CA LEU A 32 9.04 -15.14 1.93
C LEU A 32 9.08 -15.92 3.25
N PRO A 33 8.11 -15.75 4.16
CA PRO A 33 8.09 -16.50 5.41
C PRO A 33 8.08 -18.01 5.15
N ALA A 34 8.80 -18.79 5.97
CA ALA A 34 8.92 -20.25 5.80
C ALA A 34 7.56 -20.96 5.70
N LYS A 35 6.54 -20.47 6.42
CA LYS A 35 5.16 -21.00 6.35
C LYS A 35 4.53 -20.88 4.96
N TYR A 36 5.05 -20.02 4.09
CA TYR A 36 4.59 -19.81 2.72
C TYR A 36 5.51 -20.40 1.65
N ALA A 37 6.59 -21.07 2.05
CA ALA A 37 7.55 -21.68 1.13
C ALA A 37 7.10 -23.03 0.56
N GLY A 38 6.03 -23.63 1.10
CA GLY A 38 5.50 -24.91 0.65
C GLY A 38 4.95 -24.92 -0.78
N ALA A 39 4.77 -26.13 -1.30
CA ALA A 39 4.11 -26.37 -2.59
C ALA A 39 2.59 -26.13 -2.47
N ALA A 40 1.94 -25.78 -3.57
CA ALA A 40 0.50 -25.70 -3.68
C ALA A 40 -0.11 -27.11 -3.60
N ARG A 41 -0.98 -27.34 -2.61
CA ARG A 41 -1.68 -28.61 -2.41
C ARG A 41 -3.06 -28.58 -3.06
N THR A 42 -3.83 -27.52 -2.79
CA THR A 42 -5.12 -27.27 -3.43
C THR A 42 -5.20 -25.79 -3.82
N ALA A 43 -5.94 -25.52 -4.89
CA ALA A 43 -6.16 -24.18 -5.37
C ALA A 43 -7.57 -24.04 -5.96
N LYS A 44 -8.15 -22.85 -5.82
CA LYS A 44 -9.41 -22.52 -6.52
C LYS A 44 -9.44 -21.05 -6.94
N PRO A 45 -10.06 -20.72 -8.09
CA PRO A 45 -10.27 -19.33 -8.46
C PRO A 45 -11.23 -18.65 -7.47
N ILE A 46 -10.90 -17.41 -7.10
CA ILE A 46 -11.73 -16.57 -6.22
C ILE A 46 -11.93 -15.14 -6.76
N GLY A 47 -11.30 -14.80 -7.88
CA GLY A 47 -11.46 -13.51 -8.53
C GLY A 47 -12.66 -13.48 -9.48
N HIS A 48 -13.33 -12.33 -9.56
CA HIS A 48 -14.41 -12.09 -10.53
C HIS A 48 -13.86 -11.54 -11.85
N THR A 49 -13.00 -10.53 -11.77
CA THR A 49 -12.45 -9.78 -12.93
C THR A 49 -10.96 -10.03 -13.17
N SER A 50 -10.25 -10.47 -12.13
CA SER A 50 -8.80 -10.74 -12.13
C SER A 50 -8.49 -12.21 -11.89
N VAL A 51 -7.34 -12.68 -12.37
CA VAL A 51 -6.83 -14.03 -12.05
C VAL A 51 -6.33 -14.04 -10.63
N VAL A 52 -7.10 -14.67 -9.74
CA VAL A 52 -6.77 -14.77 -8.32
C VAL A 52 -7.13 -16.16 -7.83
N PHE A 53 -6.16 -16.82 -7.19
CA PHE A 53 -6.35 -18.15 -6.63
C PHE A 53 -6.25 -18.12 -5.11
N LYS A 54 -7.20 -18.78 -4.44
CA LYS A 54 -7.01 -19.19 -3.05
C LYS A 54 -6.20 -20.48 -3.06
N LEU A 55 -5.07 -20.47 -2.38
CA LEU A 55 -4.20 -21.63 -2.21
C LEU A 55 -4.31 -22.19 -0.79
N GLU A 56 -4.19 -23.51 -0.70
CA GLU A 56 -3.73 -24.19 0.50
C GLU A 56 -2.41 -24.89 0.17
N LEU A 57 -1.38 -24.63 0.96
CA LEU A 57 -0.05 -25.19 0.78
C LEU A 57 0.06 -26.55 1.47
N THR A 58 1.11 -27.32 1.15
CA THR A 58 1.35 -28.66 1.71
C THR A 58 1.43 -28.69 3.23
N ASN A 59 1.89 -27.61 3.86
CA ASN A 59 1.94 -27.43 5.30
C ASN A 59 0.62 -26.91 5.93
N GLY A 60 -0.46 -26.80 5.15
CA GLY A 60 -1.77 -26.31 5.59
C GLY A 60 -1.91 -24.79 5.62
N ALA A 61 -0.86 -24.02 5.33
CA ALA A 61 -0.96 -22.56 5.25
C ALA A 61 -1.88 -22.15 4.09
N LYS A 62 -2.72 -21.15 4.33
CA LYS A 62 -3.60 -20.57 3.31
C LYS A 62 -3.06 -19.24 2.82
N ALA A 63 -3.22 -18.98 1.54
CA ALA A 63 -2.79 -17.75 0.90
C ALA A 63 -3.67 -17.39 -0.30
N VAL A 64 -3.57 -16.15 -0.73
CA VAL A 64 -4.05 -15.68 -2.02
C VAL A 64 -2.84 -15.55 -2.95
N PHE A 65 -2.94 -16.10 -4.15
CA PHE A 65 -1.93 -15.96 -5.19
C PHE A 65 -2.51 -15.20 -6.39
N LYS A 66 -1.86 -14.08 -6.75
CA LYS A 66 -2.17 -13.28 -7.94
C LYS A 66 -1.01 -13.41 -8.93
N PRO A 67 -1.11 -14.28 -9.96
CA PRO A 67 -0.04 -14.41 -10.94
C PRO A 67 0.10 -13.14 -11.78
N ALA A 68 1.28 -12.98 -12.38
CA ALA A 68 1.45 -12.16 -13.57
C ALA A 68 0.39 -12.60 -14.60
N SER A 69 -0.28 -11.63 -15.23
CA SER A 69 -1.41 -11.92 -16.13
C SER A 69 -1.34 -11.13 -17.42
N ARG A 70 -2.09 -11.55 -18.45
CA ARG A 70 -2.16 -10.88 -19.75
C ARG A 70 -2.74 -9.46 -19.61
N ARG A 71 -3.74 -9.29 -18.75
CA ARG A 71 -4.40 -7.99 -18.46
C ARG A 71 -3.53 -7.03 -17.66
N GLY A 72 -2.43 -7.50 -17.11
CA GLY A 72 -1.52 -6.68 -16.31
C GLY A 72 -0.32 -7.48 -15.84
N PRO A 73 0.72 -7.67 -16.69
CA PRO A 73 1.86 -8.52 -16.36
C PRO A 73 2.61 -8.09 -15.11
N LEU A 74 2.50 -6.81 -14.73
CA LEU A 74 3.19 -6.21 -13.59
C LEU A 74 2.26 -5.90 -12.41
N ARG A 75 0.95 -6.14 -12.51
CA ARG A 75 -0.04 -5.74 -11.48
C ARG A 75 0.24 -6.36 -10.11
N TYR A 76 0.66 -7.61 -10.05
CA TYR A 76 1.00 -8.28 -8.80
C TYR A 76 2.11 -7.57 -8.01
N LYS A 77 2.99 -6.81 -8.69
CA LYS A 77 4.05 -6.02 -8.05
C LYS A 77 3.49 -4.90 -7.18
N GLY A 78 2.29 -4.40 -7.49
CA GLY A 78 1.60 -3.39 -6.71
C GLY A 78 1.30 -3.86 -5.27
N GLU A 79 0.90 -5.11 -5.08
CA GLU A 79 0.69 -5.71 -3.75
C GLU A 79 1.97 -5.72 -2.91
N ILE A 80 3.05 -6.19 -3.52
CA ILE A 80 4.35 -6.32 -2.85
C ILE A 80 4.91 -4.92 -2.51
N ALA A 81 4.84 -4.00 -3.47
CA ALA A 81 5.32 -2.63 -3.30
C ALA A 81 4.51 -1.87 -2.25
N ALA A 82 3.18 -2.05 -2.23
CA ALA A 82 2.31 -1.45 -1.22
C ALA A 82 2.67 -1.95 0.18
N TYR A 83 2.83 -3.26 0.38
CA TYR A 83 3.22 -3.82 1.68
C TYR A 83 4.58 -3.29 2.16
N ARG A 84 5.57 -3.26 1.26
CA ARG A 84 6.92 -2.78 1.57
C ARG A 84 6.94 -1.29 1.91
N LEU A 85 6.25 -0.46 1.12
CA LEU A 85 6.14 0.97 1.38
C LEU A 85 5.37 1.24 2.68
N ALA A 86 4.25 0.56 2.90
CA ALA A 86 3.44 0.68 4.10
C ALA A 86 4.25 0.34 5.36
N SER A 87 5.02 -0.75 5.32
CA SER A 87 5.93 -1.12 6.42
C SER A 87 6.98 -0.03 6.70
N ALA A 88 7.56 0.57 5.65
CA ALA A 88 8.50 1.68 5.80
C ALA A 88 7.85 2.98 6.34
N LEU A 89 6.55 3.15 6.12
CA LEU A 89 5.74 4.25 6.64
C LEU A 89 5.10 3.95 8.01
N GLY A 90 5.46 2.82 8.64
CA GLY A 90 4.94 2.44 9.96
C GLY A 90 3.50 1.93 9.97
N LEU A 91 2.94 1.57 8.82
CA LEU A 91 1.57 1.10 8.69
C LEU A 91 1.46 -0.41 8.92
N VAL A 92 0.39 -0.82 9.60
CA VAL A 92 0.03 -2.24 9.83
C VAL A 92 -1.18 -2.68 9.02
N ASN A 93 -1.81 -1.75 8.30
CA ASN A 93 -3.08 -1.91 7.59
C ASN A 93 -2.93 -2.57 6.21
N VAL A 94 -1.73 -2.66 5.64
CA VAL A 94 -1.50 -3.37 4.37
C VAL A 94 -1.09 -4.82 4.66
N PRO A 95 -1.84 -5.83 4.19
CA PRO A 95 -1.51 -7.22 4.44
C PRO A 95 -0.14 -7.61 3.87
N PRO A 96 0.62 -8.50 4.53
CA PRO A 96 1.88 -9.01 4.01
C PRO A 96 1.75 -9.64 2.63
N ALA A 97 2.55 -9.14 1.68
CA ALA A 97 2.55 -9.55 0.29
C ALA A 97 4.00 -9.82 -0.19
N PHE A 98 4.21 -11.00 -0.79
CA PHE A 98 5.55 -11.48 -1.15
C PHE A 98 5.61 -11.89 -2.61
N ALA A 99 6.79 -11.74 -3.23
CA ALA A 99 7.05 -12.37 -4.52
C ALA A 99 7.07 -13.89 -4.35
N ARG A 100 6.34 -14.61 -5.21
CA ARG A 100 6.34 -16.07 -5.23
C ARG A 100 6.29 -16.59 -6.65
N THR A 101 7.07 -17.63 -6.90
CA THR A 101 7.04 -18.39 -8.15
C THR A 101 6.66 -19.83 -7.84
N PHE A 102 5.64 -20.34 -8.52
CA PHE A 102 5.24 -21.74 -8.48
C PHE A 102 5.69 -22.46 -9.76
N ASP A 103 5.91 -23.77 -9.64
CA ASP A 103 5.93 -24.63 -10.82
C ASP A 103 4.53 -24.65 -11.45
N ARG A 104 4.47 -24.49 -12.78
CA ARG A 104 3.19 -24.38 -13.47
C ARG A 104 2.43 -25.71 -13.44
N ALA A 105 3.12 -26.85 -13.55
CA ALA A 105 2.49 -28.16 -13.51
C ALA A 105 1.93 -28.46 -12.10
N GLU A 106 2.68 -28.08 -11.06
CA GLU A 106 2.22 -28.16 -9.67
C GLU A 106 0.95 -27.32 -9.45
N LEU A 107 0.93 -26.07 -9.90
CA LEU A 107 -0.22 -25.18 -9.75
C LEU A 107 -1.44 -25.69 -10.52
N LEU A 108 -1.24 -26.22 -11.74
CA LEU A 108 -2.30 -26.89 -12.51
C LEU A 108 -2.85 -28.11 -11.78
N GLY A 109 -1.98 -28.95 -11.21
CA GLY A 109 -2.39 -30.09 -10.39
C GLY A 109 -3.24 -29.67 -9.20
N ALA A 110 -2.83 -28.63 -8.48
CA ALA A 110 -3.57 -28.08 -7.35
C ALA A 110 -4.95 -27.50 -7.73
N LEU A 111 -5.10 -27.02 -8.98
CA LEU A 111 -6.36 -26.51 -9.54
C LEU A 111 -7.30 -27.63 -10.04
N GLY A 112 -6.86 -28.89 -10.03
CA GLY A 112 -7.63 -30.03 -10.54
C GLY A 112 -7.34 -30.38 -12.00
N GLY A 113 -6.20 -29.94 -12.53
CA GLY A 113 -5.77 -30.22 -13.90
C GLY A 113 -6.15 -29.14 -14.91
N GLU A 114 -5.70 -29.32 -16.15
CA GLU A 114 -5.77 -28.30 -17.19
C GLU A 114 -7.19 -27.91 -17.61
N THR A 115 -8.10 -28.89 -17.65
CA THR A 115 -9.49 -28.73 -18.10
C THR A 115 -10.43 -28.26 -16.99
N SER A 116 -9.92 -28.10 -15.76
CA SER A 116 -10.69 -27.51 -14.67
C SER A 116 -10.94 -26.02 -14.93
N PRO A 117 -12.00 -25.41 -14.38
CA PRO A 117 -12.22 -23.96 -14.50
C PRO A 117 -11.03 -23.12 -14.04
N GLY A 118 -10.32 -23.58 -12.99
CA GLY A 118 -9.11 -22.93 -12.50
C GLY A 118 -7.91 -23.10 -13.45
N GLY A 119 -7.73 -24.30 -14.01
CA GLY A 119 -6.68 -24.61 -14.98
C GLY A 119 -6.83 -23.83 -16.28
N GLU A 120 -8.06 -23.74 -16.80
CA GLU A 120 -8.37 -22.93 -17.99
C GLU A 120 -8.13 -21.44 -17.74
N LEU A 121 -8.49 -20.93 -16.55
CA LEU A 121 -8.18 -19.55 -16.17
C LEU A 121 -6.67 -19.30 -16.10
N LEU A 122 -5.91 -20.21 -15.49
CA LEU A 122 -4.45 -20.12 -15.45
C LEU A 122 -3.83 -20.13 -16.85
N LYS A 123 -4.32 -20.99 -17.76
CA LYS A 123 -3.86 -21.08 -19.16
C LYS A 123 -4.18 -19.84 -19.98
N SER A 124 -5.40 -19.35 -19.86
CA SER A 124 -5.91 -18.24 -20.67
C SER A 124 -5.40 -16.88 -20.20
N GLU A 125 -5.05 -16.71 -18.93
CA GLU A 125 -4.76 -15.38 -18.40
C GLU A 125 -3.40 -15.25 -17.71
N ALA A 126 -2.85 -16.29 -17.06
CA ALA A 126 -1.56 -16.15 -16.38
C ALA A 126 -0.38 -16.16 -17.38
N THR A 127 0.54 -15.22 -17.19
CA THR A 127 1.78 -15.09 -17.97
C THR A 127 2.99 -15.63 -17.20
N GLY A 128 4.10 -15.86 -17.90
CA GLY A 128 5.30 -16.49 -17.37
C GLY A 128 5.99 -17.37 -18.42
N SER A 129 6.95 -18.18 -18.00
CA SER A 129 7.43 -19.28 -18.84
C SER A 129 6.46 -20.46 -18.79
N ASP A 130 6.54 -21.36 -19.75
CA ASP A 130 5.71 -22.58 -19.78
C ASP A 130 5.86 -23.43 -18.51
N SER A 131 6.98 -23.29 -17.80
CA SER A 131 7.28 -24.03 -16.58
C SER A 131 7.01 -23.30 -15.27
N LYS A 132 6.86 -21.96 -15.26
CA LYS A 132 6.79 -21.17 -14.03
C LYS A 132 5.70 -20.11 -14.06
N SER A 133 4.97 -19.98 -12.96
CA SER A 133 4.03 -18.90 -12.72
C SER A 133 4.53 -18.00 -11.60
N LYS A 134 4.87 -16.76 -11.95
CA LYS A 134 5.34 -15.73 -11.01
C LYS A 134 4.17 -14.86 -10.60
N GLY A 135 4.14 -14.39 -9.35
CA GLY A 135 3.08 -13.51 -8.87
C GLY A 135 3.32 -12.99 -7.46
N SER A 136 2.29 -12.38 -6.89
CA SER A 136 2.26 -12.03 -5.48
C SER A 136 1.51 -13.09 -4.68
N LEU A 137 2.04 -13.39 -3.50
CA LEU A 137 1.42 -14.24 -2.50
C LEU A 137 1.07 -13.37 -1.28
N VAL A 138 -0.21 -13.30 -0.95
CA VAL A 138 -0.75 -12.55 0.19
C VAL A 138 -1.26 -13.56 1.21
N GLY A 139 -0.92 -13.36 2.49
CA GLY A 139 -1.42 -14.23 3.57
C GLY A 139 -2.95 -14.25 3.60
N TRP A 140 -3.54 -15.43 3.83
CA TRP A 140 -5.00 -15.53 3.97
C TRP A 140 -5.48 -14.77 5.20
N ILE A 141 -6.54 -13.97 5.04
CA ILE A 141 -7.18 -13.22 6.11
C ILE A 141 -8.51 -13.91 6.42
N ASP A 142 -8.60 -14.53 7.60
CA ASP A 142 -9.82 -15.18 8.03
C ASP A 142 -10.90 -14.16 8.35
N LYS A 143 -12.12 -14.44 7.89
CA LYS A 143 -13.29 -13.57 8.07
C LYS A 143 -13.08 -12.14 7.57
N LEU A 144 -12.34 -11.99 6.46
CA LEU A 144 -12.23 -10.71 5.76
C LEU A 144 -13.62 -10.21 5.37
N GLU A 145 -14.00 -9.07 5.92
CA GLU A 145 -15.17 -8.30 5.50
C GLU A 145 -14.72 -7.18 4.56
N PHE A 146 -15.67 -6.59 3.83
CA PHE A 146 -15.41 -5.42 3.00
C PHE A 146 -16.28 -4.26 3.47
N LEU A 147 -15.67 -3.10 3.66
CA LEU A 147 -16.37 -1.86 3.99
C LEU A 147 -16.51 -1.03 2.71
N PRO A 148 -17.74 -0.71 2.26
CA PRO A 148 -17.95 0.03 1.04
C PRO A 148 -17.75 1.54 1.29
N LEU A 149 -16.51 1.94 1.62
CA LEU A 149 -16.16 3.33 1.93
C LEU A 149 -16.50 4.28 0.78
N GLU A 150 -16.47 3.80 -0.46
CA GLU A 150 -16.81 4.57 -1.65
C GLU A 150 -18.31 4.77 -1.86
N ALA A 151 -19.16 4.03 -1.15
CA ALA A 151 -20.61 4.03 -1.34
C ALA A 151 -21.35 4.83 -0.26
N GLU A 152 -22.52 5.36 -0.62
CA GLU A 152 -23.41 5.97 0.38
C GLU A 152 -24.07 4.92 1.28
N PRO A 153 -24.38 5.25 2.55
CA PRO A 153 -24.17 6.54 3.21
C PRO A 153 -22.76 6.70 3.80
N LEU A 154 -21.92 5.65 3.73
CA LEU A 154 -20.62 5.63 4.40
C LEU A 154 -19.66 6.69 3.83
N ARG A 155 -19.71 6.90 2.52
CA ARG A 155 -18.94 7.96 1.85
C ARG A 155 -19.18 9.34 2.45
N SER A 156 -20.44 9.77 2.54
CA SER A 156 -20.77 11.07 3.13
C SER A 156 -20.35 11.16 4.59
N ARG A 157 -20.48 10.06 5.35
CA ARG A 157 -20.09 10.03 6.77
C ARG A 157 -18.60 10.28 6.96
N TRP A 158 -17.73 9.52 6.30
CA TRP A 158 -16.29 9.69 6.50
C TRP A 158 -15.77 10.99 5.90
N HIS A 159 -16.33 11.49 4.78
CA HIS A 159 -16.02 12.85 4.32
C HIS A 159 -16.36 13.88 5.40
N GLY A 160 -17.52 13.73 6.06
CA GLY A 160 -17.92 14.57 7.18
C GLY A 160 -16.92 14.53 8.34
N TRP A 161 -16.44 13.35 8.74
CA TRP A 161 -15.46 13.20 9.82
C TRP A 161 -14.09 13.84 9.51
N LEU A 162 -13.69 13.82 8.23
CA LEU A 162 -12.41 14.34 7.77
C LEU A 162 -12.43 15.80 7.36
N ALA A 163 -13.61 16.44 7.31
CA ALA A 163 -13.74 17.87 7.09
C ALA A 163 -13.40 18.65 8.37
N LYS A 164 -12.78 19.82 8.22
CA LYS A 164 -12.40 20.67 9.34
C LYS A 164 -13.62 21.12 10.16
N GLY A 165 -13.45 21.22 11.48
CA GLY A 165 -14.46 21.70 12.41
C GLY A 165 -15.65 20.76 12.66
N ASN A 166 -15.80 19.69 11.87
CA ASN A 166 -16.87 18.72 12.09
C ASN A 166 -16.57 17.82 13.29
N ALA A 167 -17.61 17.45 14.04
CA ALA A 167 -17.48 16.46 15.10
C ALA A 167 -17.29 15.05 14.53
N ILE A 168 -16.51 14.23 15.21
CA ILE A 168 -16.46 12.78 14.99
C ILE A 168 -17.25 12.15 16.14
N PRO A 169 -18.25 11.29 15.86
CA PRO A 169 -19.00 10.59 16.89
C PRO A 169 -18.08 9.83 17.85
N ASP A 170 -18.42 9.86 19.14
CA ASP A 170 -17.71 9.10 20.18
C ASP A 170 -18.20 7.64 20.22
N GLU A 171 -19.36 7.36 19.65
CA GLU A 171 -19.95 6.03 19.58
C GLU A 171 -19.13 5.09 18.67
N PRO A 172 -19.14 3.78 18.97
CA PRO A 172 -18.56 2.79 18.09
C PRO A 172 -19.18 2.85 16.69
N PHE A 173 -18.32 2.73 15.67
CA PHE A 173 -18.76 2.54 14.31
C PHE A 173 -19.54 1.23 14.22
N ASP A 174 -20.74 1.27 13.64
CA ASP A 174 -21.58 0.07 13.42
C ASP A 174 -21.89 -0.67 14.73
N ALA A 175 -22.26 0.10 15.77
CA ALA A 175 -22.60 -0.40 17.10
C ALA A 175 -23.69 -1.49 17.06
N ASP A 176 -24.69 -1.34 16.19
CA ASP A 176 -25.77 -2.32 15.99
C ASP A 176 -25.24 -3.68 15.47
N ALA A 177 -24.12 -3.68 14.74
CA ALA A 177 -23.44 -4.90 14.30
C ALA A 177 -22.33 -5.36 15.27
N GLY A 178 -22.30 -4.81 16.50
CA GLY A 178 -21.40 -5.22 17.56
C GLY A 178 -19.92 -4.91 17.31
N SER A 179 -19.61 -3.93 16.45
CA SER A 179 -18.23 -3.52 16.22
C SER A 179 -17.67 -2.76 17.44
N PRO A 180 -16.52 -3.16 18.00
CA PRO A 180 -15.86 -2.44 19.09
C PRO A 180 -15.05 -1.24 18.58
N LEU A 181 -15.00 -0.98 17.27
CA LEU A 181 -14.15 0.05 16.68
C LEU A 181 -14.73 1.43 16.95
N ALA A 182 -13.96 2.31 17.60
CA ALA A 182 -14.35 3.70 17.75
C ALA A 182 -14.45 4.39 16.37
N THR A 183 -15.48 5.21 16.16
CA THR A 183 -15.65 5.96 14.91
C THR A 183 -14.43 6.84 14.61
N ARG A 184 -13.79 7.38 15.65
CA ARG A 184 -12.53 8.14 15.55
C ARG A 184 -11.38 7.33 14.96
N ASP A 185 -11.24 6.07 15.32
CA ASP A 185 -10.20 5.20 14.80
C ASP A 185 -10.45 4.84 13.34
N LEU A 186 -11.71 4.60 12.95
CA LEU A 186 -12.07 4.42 11.54
C LEU A 186 -11.77 5.68 10.71
N ALA A 187 -12.07 6.86 11.25
CA ALA A 187 -11.75 8.13 10.59
C ALA A 187 -10.24 8.30 10.40
N ALA A 188 -9.43 8.01 11.41
CA ALA A 188 -7.97 8.05 11.34
C ALA A 188 -7.41 7.09 10.26
N GLN A 189 -7.92 5.86 10.24
CA GLN A 189 -7.52 4.85 9.26
C GLN A 189 -7.97 5.22 7.83
N THR A 190 -9.16 5.80 7.68
CA THR A 190 -9.67 6.28 6.38
C THR A 190 -8.86 7.47 5.86
N SER A 191 -8.50 8.40 6.74
CA SER A 191 -7.59 9.51 6.41
C SER A 191 -6.24 9.01 5.90
N THR A 192 -5.67 8.02 6.59
CA THR A 192 -4.42 7.38 6.20
C THR A 192 -4.55 6.69 4.85
N LEU A 193 -5.67 5.98 4.59
CA LEU A 193 -5.95 5.34 3.31
C LEU A 193 -5.98 6.34 2.15
N VAL A 194 -6.69 7.47 2.31
CA VAL A 194 -6.76 8.54 1.29
C VAL A 194 -5.36 9.02 0.90
N ALA A 195 -4.52 9.33 1.89
CA ALA A 195 -3.17 9.82 1.64
C ALA A 195 -2.25 8.73 1.06
N PHE A 196 -2.37 7.49 1.54
CA PHE A 196 -1.60 6.35 1.05
C PHE A 196 -1.96 6.00 -0.40
N ASP A 197 -3.24 5.94 -0.77
CA ASP A 197 -3.64 5.65 -2.15
C ASP A 197 -3.32 6.78 -3.11
N TYR A 198 -3.32 8.03 -2.64
CA TYR A 198 -2.76 9.13 -3.42
C TYR A 198 -1.27 8.90 -3.70
N LEU A 199 -0.48 8.62 -2.66
CA LEU A 199 0.96 8.41 -2.75
C LEU A 199 1.33 7.23 -3.68
N THR A 200 0.63 6.11 -3.56
CA THR A 200 0.84 4.92 -4.40
C THR A 200 0.16 5.04 -5.76
N GLY A 201 -0.81 5.96 -5.89
CA GLY A 201 -1.71 6.14 -7.02
C GLY A 201 -2.47 4.88 -7.34
N ASN A 202 -2.95 4.21 -6.30
CA ASN A 202 -3.91 3.14 -6.48
C ASN A 202 -5.21 3.74 -7.03
N TRP A 203 -5.46 3.52 -8.31
CA TRP A 203 -6.57 4.15 -9.02
C TRP A 203 -7.90 3.40 -8.87
N ASP A 204 -7.87 2.19 -8.32
CA ASP A 204 -9.02 1.27 -8.24
C ASP A 204 -9.60 1.13 -6.82
N ARG A 205 -8.99 1.78 -5.81
CA ARG A 205 -9.45 1.71 -4.40
C ARG A 205 -10.92 2.10 -4.25
N TRP A 206 -11.28 3.23 -4.85
CA TRP A 206 -12.53 3.95 -4.58
C TRP A 206 -13.67 3.47 -5.49
N SER A 207 -13.66 2.18 -5.82
CA SER A 207 -14.68 1.46 -6.57
C SER A 207 -14.74 0.00 -6.08
N GLY A 208 -15.94 -0.60 -6.10
CA GLY A 208 -16.09 -2.05 -6.00
C GLY A 208 -15.77 -2.68 -4.64
N ALA A 209 -15.87 -1.93 -3.55
CA ALA A 209 -15.59 -2.37 -2.18
C ALA A 209 -14.17 -2.93 -1.97
N ASN A 210 -13.15 -2.27 -2.53
CA ASN A 210 -11.75 -2.69 -2.47
C ASN A 210 -11.04 -2.32 -1.15
N VAL A 211 -11.78 -2.28 -0.05
CA VAL A 211 -11.27 -2.00 1.29
C VAL A 211 -11.73 -3.10 2.23
N GLY A 212 -10.76 -3.84 2.76
CA GLY A 212 -11.00 -4.91 3.69
C GLY A 212 -11.24 -4.40 5.10
N PHE A 213 -11.83 -5.23 5.94
CA PHE A 213 -12.03 -4.94 7.35
C PHE A 213 -11.82 -6.20 8.18
N ASP A 214 -10.88 -6.11 9.11
CA ASP A 214 -10.70 -7.10 10.18
C ASP A 214 -11.45 -6.60 11.41
N ARG A 215 -12.74 -6.96 11.49
CA ARG A 215 -13.63 -6.56 12.59
C ARG A 215 -13.09 -7.00 13.96
N GLY A 216 -12.43 -8.16 14.02
CA GLY A 216 -11.85 -8.67 15.26
C GLY A 216 -10.71 -7.82 15.80
N LYS A 217 -10.04 -7.04 14.95
CA LYS A 217 -8.96 -6.11 15.32
C LYS A 217 -9.34 -4.64 15.20
N GLY A 218 -10.54 -4.32 14.70
CA GLY A 218 -10.92 -2.95 14.35
C GLY A 218 -10.01 -2.32 13.28
N LEU A 219 -9.47 -3.14 12.38
CA LEU A 219 -8.45 -2.70 11.41
C LEU A 219 -9.03 -2.63 10.00
N LEU A 220 -8.98 -1.44 9.41
CA LEU A 220 -9.21 -1.21 7.99
C LEU A 220 -8.03 -1.78 7.21
N LEU A 221 -8.28 -2.73 6.32
CA LEU A 221 -7.24 -3.41 5.55
C LEU A 221 -7.16 -2.82 4.14
N PHE A 222 -5.97 -2.36 3.79
CA PHE A 222 -5.67 -1.78 2.49
C PHE A 222 -5.30 -2.94 1.54
N VAL A 223 -6.28 -3.79 1.25
CA VAL A 223 -6.16 -4.93 0.33
C VAL A 223 -6.10 -4.45 -1.12
N ASP A 224 -6.03 -5.34 -2.10
CA ASP A 224 -6.20 -5.02 -3.53
C ASP A 224 -5.39 -3.80 -4.04
N ASN A 225 -4.07 -3.89 -3.92
CA ASN A 225 -3.15 -2.84 -4.35
C ASN A 225 -2.61 -3.07 -5.76
N ASP A 226 -3.20 -3.99 -6.53
CA ASP A 226 -2.75 -4.33 -7.87
C ASP A 226 -3.10 -3.27 -8.94
N GLY A 227 -3.82 -2.21 -8.54
CA GLY A 227 -4.02 -0.95 -9.25
C GLY A 227 -2.97 0.14 -8.93
N ALA A 228 -2.01 -0.12 -8.03
CA ALA A 228 -1.00 0.85 -7.63
C ALA A 228 0.29 0.78 -8.47
N PHE A 229 1.11 1.84 -8.40
CA PHE A 229 2.48 1.86 -8.95
C PHE A 229 2.59 1.65 -10.48
N PHE A 230 1.61 2.12 -11.23
CA PHE A 230 1.68 2.09 -12.70
C PHE A 230 2.61 3.18 -13.23
N GLU A 231 3.31 2.89 -14.32
CA GLU A 231 4.03 3.94 -15.06
C GLU A 231 3.08 4.93 -15.73
N ASN A 232 1.97 4.43 -16.27
CA ASN A 232 0.96 5.20 -16.97
C ASN A 232 -0.45 4.79 -16.45
N PRO A 233 -0.82 5.17 -15.22
CA PRO A 233 -2.16 4.90 -14.70
C PRO A 233 -3.23 5.67 -15.49
N PRO A 234 -4.51 5.23 -15.44
CA PRO A 234 -5.60 5.97 -16.06
C PRO A 234 -5.72 7.39 -15.50
N LYS A 235 -5.64 8.41 -16.38
CA LYS A 235 -5.59 9.83 -15.99
C LYS A 235 -6.81 10.25 -15.17
N ASP A 236 -8.01 9.86 -15.61
CA ASP A 236 -9.26 10.22 -14.93
C ASP A 236 -9.33 9.64 -13.52
N ALA A 237 -8.76 8.46 -13.33
CA ALA A 237 -8.74 7.79 -12.04
C ALA A 237 -7.71 8.43 -11.09
N LEU A 238 -6.55 8.86 -11.59
CA LEU A 238 -5.64 9.70 -10.80
C LEU A 238 -6.27 11.04 -10.42
N ALA A 239 -7.00 11.68 -11.34
CA ALA A 239 -7.72 12.93 -11.03
C ALA A 239 -8.82 12.72 -9.97
N ARG A 240 -9.41 11.52 -9.86
CA ARG A 240 -10.27 11.18 -8.72
C ARG A 240 -9.49 11.13 -7.41
N ASN A 241 -8.33 10.46 -7.37
CA ASN A 241 -7.50 10.41 -6.16
C ASN A 241 -7.09 11.82 -5.70
N THR A 242 -6.72 12.71 -6.62
CA THR A 242 -6.42 14.11 -6.31
C THR A 242 -7.64 14.80 -5.69
N ARG A 243 -8.83 14.69 -6.29
CA ARG A 243 -10.05 15.30 -5.75
C ARG A 243 -10.40 14.77 -4.36
N ILE A 244 -10.23 13.48 -4.12
CA ILE A 244 -10.47 12.88 -2.80
C ILE A 244 -9.47 13.45 -1.79
N LEU A 245 -8.18 13.50 -2.11
CA LEU A 245 -7.15 14.09 -1.25
C LEU A 245 -7.46 15.57 -0.93
N GLU A 246 -7.84 16.36 -1.92
CA GLU A 246 -8.13 17.79 -1.74
C GLU A 246 -9.39 18.02 -0.89
N SER A 247 -10.34 17.09 -0.93
CA SER A 247 -11.63 17.19 -0.21
C SER A 247 -11.58 16.89 1.29
N VAL A 248 -10.47 16.35 1.80
CA VAL A 248 -10.29 16.04 3.24
C VAL A 248 -9.37 17.05 3.89
N ASP A 249 -9.64 17.43 5.14
CA ASP A 249 -8.83 18.42 5.88
C ASP A 249 -7.98 17.81 6.99
N ARG A 250 -8.34 16.62 7.48
CA ARG A 250 -7.71 15.97 8.63
C ARG A 250 -6.84 14.77 8.23
N PHE A 251 -5.62 14.74 8.73
CA PHE A 251 -4.55 13.78 8.47
C PHE A 251 -3.98 13.20 9.77
N SER A 252 -3.41 11.99 9.69
CA SER A 252 -2.56 11.44 10.76
C SER A 252 -1.21 12.15 10.79
N ARG A 253 -0.84 12.66 11.96
CA ARG A 253 0.45 13.28 12.23
C ARG A 253 1.58 12.30 11.98
N GLY A 254 1.53 11.13 12.62
CA GLY A 254 2.54 10.09 12.46
C GLY A 254 2.72 9.69 10.99
N PHE A 255 1.63 9.48 10.25
CA PHE A 255 1.75 9.14 8.82
C PHE A 255 2.43 10.25 8.01
N ILE A 256 2.01 11.51 8.17
CA ILE A 256 2.59 12.63 7.44
C ILE A 256 4.07 12.85 7.80
N GLU A 257 4.46 12.65 9.05
CA GLU A 257 5.87 12.69 9.46
C GLU A 257 6.71 11.62 8.75
N HIS A 258 6.23 10.37 8.66
CA HIS A 258 6.90 9.32 7.89
C HIS A 258 6.99 9.69 6.41
N VAL A 259 5.93 10.25 5.82
CA VAL A 259 5.94 10.72 4.43
C VAL A 259 6.96 11.85 4.23
N ARG A 260 7.08 12.81 5.17
CA ARG A 260 8.13 13.84 5.12
C ARG A 260 9.53 13.26 5.14
N ASN A 261 9.74 12.16 5.86
CA ASN A 261 11.04 11.48 5.93
C ASN A 261 11.33 10.51 4.77
N LEU A 262 10.35 10.24 3.90
CA LEU A 262 10.50 9.35 2.75
C LEU A 262 11.24 10.05 1.59
N ASP A 263 12.56 10.06 1.61
CA ASP A 263 13.38 10.53 0.48
C ASP A 263 13.58 9.45 -0.61
N GLU A 264 14.32 9.78 -1.66
CA GLU A 264 14.62 8.86 -2.76
C GLU A 264 15.36 7.59 -2.30
N ARG A 265 16.30 7.74 -1.37
CA ARG A 265 17.07 6.62 -0.83
C ARG A 265 16.19 5.73 0.03
N ALA A 266 15.38 6.30 0.92
CA ALA A 266 14.43 5.59 1.76
C ALA A 266 13.40 4.85 0.92
N LEU A 267 12.86 5.47 -0.14
CA LEU A 267 11.95 4.81 -1.07
C LEU A 267 12.62 3.65 -1.82
N ALA A 268 13.83 3.85 -2.35
CA ALA A 268 14.57 2.80 -3.04
C ALA A 268 14.88 1.61 -2.12
N ILE A 269 15.26 1.88 -0.86
CA ILE A 269 15.46 0.84 0.16
C ILE A 269 14.14 0.16 0.51
N ALA A 270 13.05 0.88 0.70
CA ALA A 270 11.76 0.28 1.03
C ALA A 270 11.30 -0.68 -0.08
N ILE A 271 11.27 -0.20 -1.32
CA ILE A 271 10.78 -0.97 -2.47
C ILE A 271 11.72 -2.11 -2.84
N ALA A 272 13.02 -1.83 -2.95
CA ALA A 272 14.08 -2.76 -3.27
C ALA A 272 13.82 -3.65 -4.52
N ASP A 273 14.62 -4.70 -4.62
CA ASP A 273 14.50 -5.70 -5.67
C ASP A 273 13.39 -6.70 -5.40
N GLU A 274 12.80 -7.22 -6.47
CA GLU A 274 11.90 -8.35 -6.41
C GLU A 274 12.65 -9.66 -6.18
N THR A 275 13.75 -9.84 -6.90
CA THR A 275 14.76 -10.88 -6.72
C THR A 275 16.13 -10.22 -6.85
N PRO A 276 17.21 -10.70 -6.22
CA PRO A 276 18.51 -10.05 -6.26
C PRO A 276 18.93 -9.62 -7.67
N GLY A 277 19.15 -8.32 -7.88
CA GLY A 277 19.54 -7.74 -9.18
C GLY A 277 18.39 -7.44 -10.14
N ALA A 278 17.14 -7.70 -9.75
CA ALA A 278 15.95 -7.41 -10.55
C ALA A 278 15.00 -6.47 -9.77
N PRO A 279 14.91 -5.18 -10.16
CA PRO A 279 14.08 -4.21 -9.47
C PRO A 279 12.61 -4.61 -9.39
N LEU A 280 11.98 -4.39 -8.23
CA LEU A 280 10.53 -4.61 -8.10
C LEU A 280 9.77 -3.62 -8.98
N LEU A 281 10.07 -2.33 -8.87
CA LEU A 281 9.49 -1.27 -9.69
C LEU A 281 10.57 -0.61 -10.57
N SER A 282 10.15 -0.02 -11.70
CA SER A 282 11.07 0.74 -12.53
C SER A 282 11.44 2.07 -11.87
N GLN A 283 12.59 2.63 -12.23
CA GLN A 283 13.01 3.95 -11.76
C GLN A 283 12.02 5.05 -12.11
N LYS A 284 11.28 4.90 -13.22
CA LYS A 284 10.23 5.84 -13.61
C LYS A 284 9.08 5.83 -12.60
N VAL A 285 8.66 4.65 -12.13
CA VAL A 285 7.62 4.52 -11.09
C VAL A 285 8.07 5.10 -9.76
N LEU A 286 9.32 4.87 -9.35
CA LEU A 286 9.84 5.45 -8.10
C LEU A 286 9.81 6.97 -8.14
N ARG A 287 10.21 7.58 -9.26
CA ARG A 287 10.10 9.04 -9.45
C ARG A 287 8.66 9.53 -9.35
N THR A 288 7.68 8.82 -9.93
CA THR A 288 6.27 9.26 -9.82
C THR A 288 5.73 9.15 -8.40
N VAL A 289 6.20 8.20 -7.58
CA VAL A 289 5.90 8.18 -6.13
C VAL A 289 6.46 9.42 -5.44
N LEU A 290 7.70 9.82 -5.73
CA LEU A 290 8.31 11.02 -5.13
C LEU A 290 7.63 12.32 -5.58
N GLU A 291 7.16 12.41 -6.83
CA GLU A 291 6.38 13.57 -7.27
C GLU A 291 5.03 13.64 -6.56
N ARG A 292 4.33 12.51 -6.38
CA ARG A 292 3.09 12.45 -5.59
C ARG A 292 3.34 12.74 -4.11
N ARG A 293 4.48 12.32 -3.56
CA ARG A 293 4.89 12.72 -2.20
C ARG A 293 4.99 14.24 -2.09
N LYS A 294 5.67 14.92 -3.02
CA LYS A 294 5.80 16.37 -3.00
C LYS A 294 4.42 17.04 -3.03
N GLU A 295 3.53 16.56 -3.89
CA GLU A 295 2.20 17.14 -4.03
C GLU A 295 1.30 16.86 -2.80
N LEU A 296 1.36 15.66 -2.23
CA LEU A 296 0.68 15.33 -0.98
C LEU A 296 1.11 16.29 0.14
N LEU A 297 2.43 16.49 0.32
CA LEU A 297 2.95 17.40 1.33
C LEU A 297 2.55 18.85 1.05
N ARG A 298 2.54 19.28 -0.22
CA ARG A 298 2.06 20.62 -0.63
C ARG A 298 0.60 20.84 -0.21
N VAL A 299 -0.28 19.85 -0.44
CA VAL A 299 -1.70 19.92 -0.06
C VAL A 299 -1.85 20.01 1.47
N VAL A 300 -1.12 19.16 2.20
CA VAL A 300 -1.16 19.15 3.68
C VAL A 300 -0.62 20.46 4.25
N ASP A 301 0.51 20.96 3.75
CA ASP A 301 1.12 22.21 4.21
C ASP A 301 0.22 23.42 3.94
N ALA A 302 -0.47 23.45 2.78
CA ALA A 302 -1.46 24.46 2.49
C ALA A 302 -2.66 24.42 3.48
N LYS A 303 -3.10 23.21 3.88
CA LYS A 303 -4.16 23.04 4.87
C LYS A 303 -3.70 23.43 6.28
N ILE A 304 -2.46 23.12 6.66
CA ILE A 304 -1.86 23.59 7.92
C ILE A 304 -1.85 25.13 7.94
N ALA A 305 -1.41 25.78 6.86
CA ALA A 305 -1.39 27.23 6.76
C ALA A 305 -2.80 27.85 6.84
N ALA A 306 -3.82 27.19 6.28
CA ALA A 306 -5.18 27.71 6.25
C ALA A 306 -6.01 27.41 7.52
N ASN A 307 -5.81 26.25 8.13
CA ASN A 307 -6.67 25.72 9.20
C ASN A 307 -5.94 25.60 10.55
N GLY A 308 -4.62 25.73 10.57
CA GLY A 308 -3.79 25.42 11.72
C GLY A 308 -3.36 23.95 11.77
N GLU A 309 -2.24 23.71 12.44
CA GLU A 309 -1.64 22.38 12.51
C GLU A 309 -2.49 21.38 13.29
N ALA A 310 -3.07 21.77 14.42
CA ALA A 310 -3.90 20.87 15.24
C ALA A 310 -5.17 20.41 14.51
N GLU A 311 -5.75 21.26 13.66
CA GLU A 311 -6.93 20.88 12.87
C GLU A 311 -6.56 20.02 11.66
N THR A 312 -5.35 20.19 11.11
CA THR A 312 -4.92 19.44 9.92
C THR A 312 -4.25 18.11 10.28
N LEU A 313 -3.30 18.12 11.23
CA LEU A 313 -2.66 16.93 11.79
C LEU A 313 -3.42 16.48 13.05
N PHE A 314 -4.69 16.15 12.82
CA PHE A 314 -5.73 15.95 13.83
C PHE A 314 -5.66 14.58 14.51
N PHE A 315 -5.26 13.55 13.77
CA PHE A 315 -5.04 12.21 14.31
C PHE A 315 -3.59 12.04 14.74
N PRO A 316 -3.30 11.23 15.77
CA PRO A 316 -1.92 10.92 16.13
C PRO A 316 -1.14 10.27 14.97
#